data_AF-A0A955HEH7-F1
#
_entry.id   AF-A0A955HEH7-F1
#
_cell.length_a   1.000
_cell.length_b   1.000
_cell.length_c   1.000
_cell.angle_alpha   90.00
_cell.angle_beta   90.00
_cell.angle_gamma   90.00
#
_symmetry.space_group_name_H-M   'P 1'
#
loop_
_entity.id
_entity.type
_entity.pdbx_description
1 polymer ?
#
loop_
_entity_poly.entity_id
_entity_poly.type
_entity_poly.pdbx_seq_one_letter_code
_entity_poly.pdbx_strand_id
1 'polypeptide(L)'
;MITFKPKQVTKKLLSALPERARDVLEKRYGLGPDGESYTLEAIGQSYGITRERVRQIENHGIQSIQKSKVYTEFEELFNELKSHIEQLGGGIIAEHVLLDELSSDASTKNHLYFLLVVGDVFYKGKENGQYKHRWFTEKKVAELVEKGLRNVYQSLDRDELV
;
A
#
# COMPACT_ATOMS: atom_id res chain seq x y z
N MET A 1 15.17 -5.50 8.12
CA MET A 1 15.06 -4.11 8.61
C MET A 1 15.23 -3.19 7.41
N ILE A 2 14.31 -2.24 7.23
CA ILE A 2 14.39 -1.25 6.16
C ILE A 2 15.57 -0.29 6.35
N THR A 3 16.27 0.05 5.29
CA THR A 3 17.46 0.92 5.34
C THR A 3 17.12 2.41 5.23
N PHE A 4 15.91 2.74 4.77
CA PHE A 4 15.45 4.10 4.51
C PHE A 4 14.49 4.63 5.60
N LYS A 5 14.22 5.94 5.56
CA LYS A 5 13.28 6.62 6.47
C LYS A 5 11.94 6.91 5.77
N PRO A 6 10.88 6.11 5.97
CA PRO A 6 9.63 6.24 5.21
C PRO A 6 9.00 7.64 5.25
N LYS A 7 9.04 8.29 6.42
CA LYS A 7 8.47 9.65 6.60
C LYS A 7 9.17 10.70 5.73
N GLN A 8 10.48 10.58 5.52
CA GLN A 8 11.24 11.52 4.70
C GLN A 8 10.98 11.29 3.21
N VAL A 9 10.93 10.03 2.79
CA VAL A 9 10.67 9.63 1.40
C VAL A 9 9.28 10.09 0.98
N THR A 10 8.26 9.75 1.75
CA THR A 10 6.87 10.16 1.47
C THR A 10 6.72 11.68 1.41
N LYS A 11 7.33 12.44 2.35
CA LYS A 11 7.34 13.91 2.30
C LYS A 11 7.99 14.43 1.01
N LYS A 12 9.07 13.81 0.55
CA LYS A 12 9.75 14.18 -0.70
C LYS A 12 8.88 13.84 -1.91
N LEU A 13 8.27 12.67 -1.98
CA LEU A 13 7.35 12.28 -3.06
C LEU A 13 6.15 13.24 -3.15
N LEU A 14 5.54 13.56 -2.01
CA LEU A 14 4.41 14.50 -1.92
C LEU A 14 4.78 15.93 -2.33
N SER A 15 6.06 16.31 -2.30
CA SER A 15 6.51 17.64 -2.75
C SER A 15 6.39 17.84 -4.26
N ALA A 16 6.21 16.77 -5.04
CA ALA A 16 5.94 16.84 -6.47
C ALA A 16 4.48 17.24 -6.80
N LEU A 17 3.61 17.34 -5.80
CA LEU A 17 2.19 17.61 -5.98
C LEU A 17 1.79 19.05 -5.65
N PRO A 18 0.75 19.59 -6.33
CA PRO A 18 0.09 20.81 -5.89
C PRO A 18 -0.44 20.64 -4.46
N GLU A 19 -0.46 21.73 -3.70
CA GLU A 19 -0.82 21.75 -2.28
C GLU A 19 -2.13 21.02 -1.96
N ARG A 20 -3.18 21.24 -2.78
CA ARG A 20 -4.48 20.58 -2.58
C ARG A 20 -4.41 19.07 -2.77
N ALA A 21 -3.67 18.58 -3.76
CA ALA A 21 -3.52 17.15 -3.99
C ALA A 21 -2.69 16.50 -2.88
N ARG A 22 -1.63 17.19 -2.44
CA ARG A 22 -0.82 16.79 -1.29
C ARG A 22 -1.68 16.63 -0.03
N ASP A 23 -2.44 17.65 0.36
CA ASP A 23 -3.28 17.58 1.58
C ASP A 23 -4.31 16.45 1.50
N VAL A 24 -4.94 16.25 0.33
CA VAL A 24 -5.87 15.13 0.12
C VAL A 24 -5.18 13.78 0.36
N LEU A 25 -3.96 13.58 -0.16
CA LEU A 25 -3.20 12.34 0.09
C LEU A 25 -2.74 12.23 1.54
N GLU A 26 -2.25 13.31 2.15
CA GLU A 26 -1.82 13.31 3.56
C GLU A 26 -2.95 12.89 4.49
N LYS A 27 -4.15 13.46 4.33
CA LYS A 27 -5.34 13.07 5.07
C LYS A 27 -5.81 11.65 4.74
N ARG A 28 -5.81 11.27 3.46
CA ARG A 28 -6.32 9.96 3.04
C ARG A 28 -5.50 8.81 3.61
N TYR A 29 -4.19 9.00 3.72
CA TYR A 29 -3.22 7.99 4.11
C TYR A 29 -2.65 8.18 5.52
N GLY A 30 -3.09 9.20 6.28
CA GLY A 30 -2.60 9.45 7.64
C GLY A 30 -1.12 9.77 7.71
N LEU A 31 -0.64 10.61 6.78
CA LEU A 31 0.77 11.00 6.65
C LEU A 31 1.07 12.32 7.38
N GLY A 32 0.05 12.96 7.95
CA GLY A 32 0.15 14.17 8.74
C GLY A 32 0.72 13.93 10.15
N PRO A 33 0.93 15.00 10.93
CA PRO A 33 1.47 14.92 12.29
C PRO A 33 0.59 14.13 13.28
N ASP A 34 -0.72 14.14 13.04
CA ASP A 34 -1.75 13.42 13.77
C ASP A 34 -1.79 11.92 13.44
N GLY A 35 -1.29 11.53 12.27
CA GLY A 35 -1.30 10.15 11.80
C GLY A 35 -2.70 9.60 11.48
N GLU A 36 -3.72 10.46 11.45
CA GLU A 36 -5.11 10.06 11.27
C GLU A 36 -5.47 9.96 9.79
N SER A 37 -6.09 8.84 9.41
CA SER A 37 -6.59 8.64 8.05
C SER A 37 -8.08 8.97 7.95
N TYR A 38 -8.45 9.67 6.88
CA TYR A 38 -9.82 10.09 6.63
C TYR A 38 -10.42 9.34 5.43
N THR A 39 -11.74 9.11 5.49
CA THR A 39 -12.47 8.55 4.36
C THR A 39 -12.57 9.56 3.22
N LEU A 40 -12.75 9.08 1.98
CA LEU A 40 -12.99 9.96 0.82
C LEU A 40 -14.21 10.87 1.02
N GLU A 41 -15.20 10.42 1.78
CA GLU A 41 -16.41 11.19 2.09
C GLU A 41 -16.12 12.30 3.09
N ALA A 42 -15.41 12.01 4.19
CA ALA A 42 -15.00 13.02 5.17
C ALA A 42 -14.11 14.10 4.55
N ILE A 43 -13.16 13.70 3.71
CA ILE A 43 -12.32 14.65 2.95
C ILE A 43 -13.19 15.48 2.02
N GLY A 44 -14.13 14.84 1.30
CA GLY A 44 -15.04 15.53 0.38
C GLY A 44 -15.86 16.61 1.09
N GLN A 45 -16.42 16.28 2.26
CA GLN A 45 -17.16 17.20 3.10
C GLN A 45 -16.31 18.40 3.53
N SER A 46 -15.06 18.17 3.97
CA SER A 46 -14.14 19.25 4.38
C SER A 46 -13.79 20.23 3.26
N TYR A 47 -13.83 19.75 2.00
CA TYR A 47 -13.50 20.53 0.80
C TYR A 47 -14.72 21.03 0.03
N GLY A 48 -15.94 20.72 0.48
CA GLY A 48 -17.17 21.03 -0.26
C GLY A 48 -17.24 20.36 -1.64
N ILE A 49 -16.66 19.16 -1.79
CA ILE A 49 -16.63 18.40 -3.04
C ILE A 49 -17.18 16.99 -2.85
N THR A 50 -17.60 16.35 -3.95
CA THR A 50 -18.10 14.98 -3.90
C THR A 50 -16.99 13.98 -3.60
N ARG A 51 -17.36 12.84 -3.00
CA ARG A 51 -16.48 11.68 -2.79
C ARG A 51 -15.74 11.27 -4.08
N GLU A 52 -16.44 11.28 -5.21
CA GLU A 52 -15.86 10.93 -6.50
C GLU A 52 -14.79 11.95 -6.94
N ARG A 53 -14.99 13.23 -6.65
CA ARG A 53 -13.97 14.24 -6.94
C ARG A 53 -12.72 14.04 -6.09
N VAL A 54 -12.86 13.64 -4.83
CA VAL A 54 -11.71 13.28 -3.98
C VAL A 54 -10.97 12.08 -4.57
N ARG A 55 -11.69 11.03 -4.99
CA ARG A 55 -11.11 9.84 -5.63
C ARG A 55 -10.33 10.20 -6.90
N GLN A 56 -10.85 11.13 -7.70
CA GLN A 56 -10.13 11.63 -8.88
C GLN A 56 -8.85 12.35 -8.51
N ILE A 57 -8.87 13.22 -7.49
CA ILE A 57 -7.67 13.91 -6.99
C ILE A 57 -6.64 12.92 -6.47
N GLU A 58 -7.07 11.91 -5.70
CA GLU A 58 -6.21 10.83 -5.19
C GLU A 58 -5.51 10.11 -6.35
N ASN A 59 -6.27 9.60 -7.32
CA ASN A 59 -5.71 8.86 -8.46
C ASN A 59 -4.76 9.72 -9.30
N HIS A 60 -5.13 10.97 -9.58
CA HIS A 60 -4.25 11.88 -10.32
C HIS A 60 -2.99 12.20 -9.52
N GLY A 61 -3.10 12.39 -8.21
CA GLY A 61 -1.95 12.63 -7.32
C GLY A 61 -0.96 11.47 -7.35
N ILE A 62 -1.44 10.23 -7.21
CA ILE A 62 -0.57 9.04 -7.29
C ILE A 62 0.13 8.95 -8.67
N GLN A 63 -0.62 9.13 -9.76
CA GLN A 63 -0.06 9.11 -11.12
C GLN A 63 0.95 10.25 -11.37
N SER A 64 0.71 11.43 -10.81
CA SER A 64 1.63 12.56 -10.90
C SER A 64 2.92 12.29 -10.14
N ILE A 65 2.87 11.64 -8.97
CA ILE A 65 4.06 11.20 -8.25
C ILE A 65 4.85 10.20 -9.11
N GLN A 66 4.22 9.14 -9.61
CA GLN A 66 4.86 8.10 -10.42
C GLN A 66 5.58 8.65 -11.66
N LYS A 67 5.06 9.72 -12.27
CA LYS A 67 5.66 10.37 -13.46
C LYS A 67 6.70 11.44 -13.11
N SER A 68 6.88 11.77 -11.83
CA SER A 68 7.80 12.82 -11.41
C SER A 68 9.25 12.33 -11.40
N LYS A 69 10.20 13.25 -11.61
CA LYS A 69 11.64 12.96 -11.44
C LYS A 69 11.98 12.52 -10.01
N VAL A 70 11.19 12.99 -9.03
CA VAL A 70 11.37 12.62 -7.64
C VAL A 70 11.12 11.12 -7.42
N TYR A 71 10.18 10.51 -8.14
CA TYR A 71 9.93 9.08 -8.03
C TYR A 71 11.12 8.25 -8.49
N THR A 72 11.78 8.64 -9.59
CA THR A 72 12.97 7.95 -10.09
C THR A 72 14.16 8.03 -9.14
N GLU A 73 14.22 9.02 -8.24
CA GLU A 73 15.24 9.10 -7.19
C GLU A 73 15.10 7.98 -6.13
N PHE A 74 13.91 7.35 -6.04
CA PHE A 74 13.59 6.34 -5.04
C PHE A 74 13.39 4.94 -5.62
N GLU A 75 13.87 4.67 -6.84
CA GLU A 75 13.75 3.36 -7.49
C GLU A 75 14.36 2.22 -6.63
N GLU A 76 15.56 2.46 -6.08
CA GLU A 76 16.24 1.50 -5.18
C GLU A 76 15.43 1.16 -3.93
N LEU A 77 14.65 2.12 -3.41
CA LEU A 77 13.78 1.89 -2.26
C LEU A 77 12.63 0.96 -2.63
N PHE A 78 12.02 1.15 -3.79
CA PHE A 78 10.94 0.27 -4.26
C PHE A 78 11.47 -1.14 -4.55
N ASN A 79 12.69 -1.26 -5.07
CA ASN A 79 13.39 -2.54 -5.20
C ASN A 79 13.64 -3.19 -3.84
N GLU A 80 14.08 -2.43 -2.83
CA GLU A 80 14.24 -2.95 -1.47
C GLU A 80 12.92 -3.49 -0.91
N LEU A 81 11.82 -2.72 -1.01
CA LEU A 81 10.49 -3.17 -0.56
C LEU A 81 10.01 -4.41 -1.32
N LYS A 82 10.25 -4.47 -2.63
CA LYS A 82 9.97 -5.65 -3.46
C LYS A 82 10.72 -6.88 -2.94
N SER A 83 12.02 -6.76 -2.69
CA SER A 83 12.83 -7.85 -2.14
C SER A 83 12.34 -8.32 -0.76
N HIS A 84 11.82 -7.41 0.09
CA HIS A 84 11.21 -7.81 1.36
C HIS A 84 9.94 -8.65 1.15
N ILE A 85 9.08 -8.29 0.20
CA ILE A 85 7.88 -9.10 -0.14
C ILE A 85 8.27 -10.48 -0.67
N GLU A 86 9.33 -10.55 -1.49
CA GLU A 86 9.85 -11.80 -2.04
C GLU A 86 10.47 -12.69 -0.96
N GLN A 87 11.27 -12.12 -0.06
CA GLN A 87 11.94 -12.87 1.00
C GLN A 87 10.99 -13.35 2.09
N LEU A 88 10.02 -12.52 2.49
CA LEU A 88 9.09 -12.84 3.58
C LEU A 88 7.91 -13.70 3.11
N GLY A 89 7.39 -13.42 1.91
CA GLY A 89 6.14 -14.01 1.41
C GLY A 89 6.29 -14.84 0.15
N GLY A 90 7.50 -15.01 -0.39
CA GLY A 90 7.70 -15.69 -1.68
C GLY A 90 7.03 -14.97 -2.85
N GLY A 91 6.85 -13.65 -2.75
CA GLY A 91 6.21 -12.80 -3.77
C GLY A 91 4.75 -12.43 -3.49
N ILE A 92 4.16 -12.93 -2.40
CA ILE A 92 2.82 -12.54 -1.92
C ILE A 92 2.77 -12.50 -0.40
N ILE A 93 2.26 -11.41 0.18
CA ILE A 93 2.22 -11.24 1.64
C ILE A 93 0.96 -10.49 2.07
N ALA A 94 0.41 -10.86 3.23
CA ALA A 94 -0.70 -10.12 3.83
C ALA A 94 -0.23 -8.73 4.29
N GLU A 95 -1.07 -7.70 4.08
CA GLU A 95 -0.73 -6.30 4.36
C GLU A 95 -0.30 -6.07 5.81
N HIS A 96 -1.10 -6.56 6.76
CA HIS A 96 -0.77 -6.45 8.19
C HIS A 96 0.55 -7.13 8.54
N VAL A 97 0.81 -8.35 8.05
CA VAL A 97 2.06 -9.08 8.31
C VAL A 97 3.27 -8.31 7.79
N LEU A 98 3.19 -7.79 6.56
CA LEU A 98 4.26 -6.98 5.98
C LEU A 98 4.51 -5.72 6.81
N LEU A 99 3.46 -4.96 7.13
CA LEU A 99 3.61 -3.70 7.86
C LEU A 99 4.12 -3.91 9.29
N ASP A 100 3.66 -4.97 9.97
CA ASP A 100 4.10 -5.33 11.33
C ASP A 100 5.57 -5.76 11.36
N GLU A 101 6.03 -6.47 10.32
CA GLU A 101 7.44 -6.89 10.20
C GLU A 101 8.37 -5.70 9.90
N LEU A 102 7.92 -4.74 9.08
CA LEU A 102 8.75 -3.60 8.69
C LEU A 102 8.83 -2.52 9.79
N SER A 103 7.79 -2.36 10.62
CA SER A 103 7.80 -1.38 11.71
C SER A 103 6.72 -1.66 12.75
N SER A 104 6.95 -1.28 14.01
CA SER A 104 5.92 -1.26 15.06
C SER A 104 5.20 0.09 15.19
N ASP A 105 5.77 1.18 14.67
CA ASP A 105 5.22 2.54 14.76
C ASP A 105 4.06 2.74 13.79
N ALA A 106 2.88 3.11 14.29
CA ALA A 106 1.68 3.29 13.50
C ALA A 106 1.84 4.36 12.40
N SER A 107 2.48 5.48 12.72
CA SER A 107 2.75 6.52 11.73
C SER A 107 3.69 6.00 10.63
N THR A 108 4.76 5.29 10.99
CA THR A 108 5.67 4.67 10.02
C THR A 108 4.95 3.63 9.14
N LYS A 109 4.03 2.83 9.70
CA LYS A 109 3.18 1.92 8.92
C LYS A 109 2.33 2.65 7.89
N ASN A 110 1.73 3.80 8.24
CA ASN A 110 0.98 4.62 7.28
C ASN A 110 1.85 5.06 6.10
N HIS A 111 3.07 5.51 6.37
CA HIS A 111 4.01 5.91 5.33
C HIS A 111 4.44 4.71 4.45
N LEU A 112 4.72 3.55 5.05
CA LEU A 112 5.03 2.32 4.31
C LEU A 112 3.85 1.88 3.44
N TYR A 113 2.64 1.92 3.97
CA TYR A 113 1.41 1.64 3.23
C TYR A 113 1.26 2.57 2.02
N PHE A 114 1.49 3.87 2.19
CA PHE A 114 1.45 4.82 1.08
C PHE A 114 2.53 4.53 0.02
N LEU A 115 3.74 4.12 0.43
CA LEU A 115 4.79 3.72 -0.52
C LEU A 115 4.39 2.49 -1.34
N LEU A 116 3.71 1.51 -0.74
CA LEU A 116 3.15 0.36 -1.46
C LEU A 116 2.07 0.78 -2.46
N VAL A 117 1.25 1.77 -2.12
CA VAL A 117 0.21 2.29 -3.01
C VAL A 117 0.78 3.10 -4.18
N VAL A 118 1.85 3.85 -3.94
CA VAL A 118 2.51 4.68 -4.96
C VAL A 118 3.42 3.87 -5.86
N GLY A 119 4.08 2.83 -5.35
CA GLY A 119 4.96 1.96 -6.12
C GLY A 119 4.19 1.20 -7.20
N ASP A 120 4.51 1.44 -8.46
CA ASP A 120 3.87 0.81 -9.62
C ASP A 120 4.22 -0.68 -9.80
N VAL A 121 5.29 -1.13 -9.15
CA VAL A 121 5.71 -2.53 -9.07
C VAL A 121 4.86 -3.39 -8.13
N PHE A 122 3.98 -2.78 -7.32
CA PHE A 122 3.15 -3.49 -6.35
C PHE A 122 1.71 -3.61 -6.81
N TYR A 123 1.14 -4.80 -6.60
CA TYR A 123 -0.26 -5.07 -6.86
C TYR A 123 -0.98 -5.34 -5.55
N LYS A 124 -2.16 -4.74 -5.39
CA LYS A 124 -3.02 -4.93 -4.22
C LYS A 124 -4.15 -5.92 -4.51
N GLY A 125 -4.18 -7.00 -3.75
CA GLY A 125 -5.34 -7.89 -3.62
C GLY A 125 -6.30 -7.34 -2.56
N LYS A 126 -7.57 -7.14 -2.95
CA LYS A 126 -8.61 -6.77 -1.98
C LYS A 126 -8.97 -7.96 -1.10
N GLU A 127 -9.37 -7.66 0.13
CA GLU A 127 -9.94 -8.65 1.03
C GLU A 127 -11.21 -9.27 0.42
N ASN A 128 -11.37 -10.57 0.64
CA ASN A 128 -12.54 -11.35 0.25
C ASN A 128 -12.75 -12.49 1.27
N GLY A 129 -13.78 -13.31 1.10
CA GLY A 129 -14.13 -14.37 2.06
C GLY A 129 -13.04 -15.43 2.30
N GLN A 130 -11.97 -15.46 1.50
CA GLN A 130 -10.87 -16.43 1.64
C GLN A 130 -9.53 -15.77 2.02
N TYR A 131 -9.37 -14.46 1.81
CA TYR A 131 -8.08 -13.80 1.91
C TYR A 131 -8.22 -12.37 2.43
N LYS A 132 -7.35 -11.99 3.37
CA LYS A 132 -7.17 -10.58 3.77
C LYS A 132 -6.55 -9.74 2.66
N HIS A 133 -6.48 -8.43 2.88
CA HIS A 133 -5.67 -7.53 2.05
C HIS A 133 -4.24 -8.05 1.92
N ARG A 134 -3.75 -8.10 0.68
CA ARG A 134 -2.45 -8.67 0.35
C ARG A 134 -1.76 -7.87 -0.74
N TRP A 135 -0.44 -7.84 -0.66
CA TRP A 135 0.44 -7.24 -1.64
C TRP A 135 1.23 -8.33 -2.34
N PHE A 136 1.43 -8.17 -3.64
CA PHE A 136 2.22 -9.08 -4.45
C PHE A 136 2.97 -8.31 -5.53
N THR A 137 4.12 -8.82 -5.91
CA THR A 137 5.03 -8.20 -6.89
C THR A 137 4.82 -8.80 -8.29
N GLU A 138 4.25 -10.00 -8.36
CA GLU A 138 3.91 -10.69 -9.60
C GLU A 138 2.51 -11.29 -9.55
N LYS A 139 1.66 -10.94 -10.53
CA LYS A 139 0.28 -11.48 -10.63
C LYS A 139 0.27 -13.00 -10.74
N LYS A 140 1.20 -13.57 -11.51
CA LYS A 140 1.31 -15.02 -11.73
C LYS A 140 1.62 -15.77 -10.43
N VAL A 141 2.50 -15.23 -9.59
CA VAL A 141 2.80 -15.81 -8.27
C VAL A 141 1.55 -15.81 -7.41
N ALA A 142 0.82 -14.69 -7.37
CA ALA A 142 -0.41 -14.60 -6.60
C ALA A 142 -1.47 -15.63 -7.05
N GLU A 143 -1.70 -15.76 -8.35
CA GLU A 143 -2.63 -16.74 -8.91
C GLU A 143 -2.22 -18.20 -8.59
N LEU A 144 -0.93 -18.51 -8.68
CA LEU A 144 -0.39 -19.84 -8.35
C LEU A 144 -0.56 -20.17 -6.87
N VAL A 145 -0.23 -19.24 -5.98
CA VAL A 145 -0.36 -19.42 -4.53
C VAL A 145 -1.83 -19.57 -4.14
N GLU A 146 -2.72 -18.75 -4.68
CA GLU A 146 -4.16 -18.84 -4.40
C GLU A 146 -4.74 -20.18 -4.89
N LYS A 147 -4.37 -20.62 -6.09
CA LYS A 147 -4.76 -21.92 -6.62
C LYS A 147 -4.23 -23.06 -5.76
N GLY A 148 -2.96 -23.01 -5.36
CA GLY A 148 -2.33 -23.99 -4.48
C GLY A 148 -3.05 -24.10 -3.14
N LEU A 149 -3.27 -22.97 -2.46
CA LEU A 149 -3.98 -22.93 -1.18
C LEU A 149 -5.42 -23.44 -1.29
N ARG A 150 -6.13 -23.10 -2.37
CA ARG A 150 -7.48 -23.60 -2.62
C ARG A 150 -7.49 -25.13 -2.77
N ASN A 151 -6.54 -25.68 -3.52
CA ASN A 151 -6.43 -27.13 -3.72
C ASN A 151 -6.14 -27.84 -2.39
N VAL A 152 -5.21 -27.32 -1.58
CA VAL A 152 -4.90 -27.87 -0.25
C VAL A 152 -6.14 -27.81 0.64
N TYR A 153 -6.83 -26.68 0.69
CA TYR A 153 -8.05 -26.53 1.48
C TYR A 153 -9.17 -27.51 1.04
N GLN A 154 -9.30 -27.77 -0.26
CA GLN A 154 -10.27 -28.73 -0.79
C GLN A 154 -9.89 -30.19 -0.53
N SER A 155 -8.58 -30.48 -0.39
CA SER A 155 -8.10 -31.83 -0.09
C SER A 155 -8.05 -32.16 1.40
N LEU A 156 -8.20 -31.16 2.28
CA LEU A 156 -8.28 -31.37 3.73
C LEU A 156 -9.70 -31.86 4.08
N ASP A 157 -9.78 -33.10 4.58
CA ASP A 157 -11.03 -33.65 5.08
C ASP A 157 -11.41 -32.96 6.40
N ARG A 158 -12.72 -32.77 6.63
CA ARG A 158 -13.21 -32.00 7.80
C ARG A 158 -12.80 -32.59 9.16
N ASP A 159 -12.40 -33.86 9.19
CA ASP A 159 -11.99 -34.58 10.39
C ASP A 159 -10.51 -34.40 10.78
N GLU A 160 -9.69 -33.74 9.94
CA GLU A 160 -8.27 -33.46 10.24
C GLU A 160 -8.03 -32.04 10.80
N LEU A 161 -9.08 -31.22 10.92
CA LEU A 161 -9.03 -29.89 11.51
C LEU A 161 -9.46 -29.95 12.99
N VAL A 162 -8.65 -30.62 13.83
CA VAL A 162 -8.77 -30.63 15.30
C VAL A 162 -7.70 -29.75 15.92
#